data_AF-A0A819LVV5-F1
#
_entry.id   AF-A0A819LVV5-F1
#
_cell.length_a   1.000
_cell.length_b   1.000
_cell.length_c   1.000
_cell.angle_alpha   90.00
_cell.angle_beta   90.00
_cell.angle_gamma   90.00
#
_symmetry.space_group_name_H-M   'P 1'
#
loop_
_entity.id
_entity.type
_entity.pdbx_description
1 polymer ?
#
loop_
_entity_poly.entity_id
_entity_poly.type
_entity_poly.pdbx_seq_one_letter_code
_entity_poly.pdbx_strand_id
1 'polypeptide(L)'
;MEMDIDLELETKISHRELRLLLLHEFRLDRKATEATSNVCGTMGKDVLSIRTAQDWFHRFKNGNFEFDDLPHTGRPLQVDMDLLKQLIEQDSRLTTRCLAERLGCSHIAVETHLHELGKTWKYGVWIPHELSPLQLQYRVDACIELLTSHRNYQWLRNLVADDEKWMLYINYQHRRQWLSAGQAGVPTPKTDLHAKR
;
A
#
# COMPACT_ATOMS: atom_id res chain seq x y z
N MET A 1 22.78 -37.70 44.58
CA MET A 1 23.07 -36.67 43.57
C MET A 1 21.91 -36.71 42.61
N GLU A 2 20.99 -35.80 42.85
CA GLU A 2 19.75 -35.59 42.11
C GLU A 2 20.05 -35.46 40.61
N MET A 3 19.15 -35.98 39.79
CA MET A 3 18.82 -35.38 38.52
C MET A 3 17.30 -35.49 38.37
N ASP A 4 16.62 -34.51 38.97
CA ASP A 4 15.35 -34.02 38.45
C ASP A 4 15.55 -33.70 36.96
N ILE A 5 14.72 -34.32 36.12
CA ILE A 5 14.47 -33.81 34.77
C ILE A 5 12.96 -33.66 34.67
N ASP A 6 12.45 -32.66 35.40
CA ASP A 6 11.34 -31.86 34.87
C ASP A 6 11.95 -30.94 33.81
N LEU A 7 11.57 -31.18 32.56
CA LEU A 7 11.59 -30.16 31.52
C LEU A 7 10.42 -30.48 30.60
N GLU A 8 9.27 -30.02 31.08
CA GLU A 8 8.03 -29.79 30.36
C GLU A 8 8.35 -29.32 28.92
N LEU A 9 8.12 -30.21 27.95
CA LEU A 9 7.87 -29.77 26.59
C LEU A 9 6.51 -29.06 26.63
N GLU A 10 6.51 -27.73 26.80
CA GLU A 10 5.36 -26.91 26.40
C GLU A 10 5.19 -27.02 24.89
N THR A 11 4.54 -28.10 24.43
CA THR A 11 4.06 -28.22 23.05
C THR A 11 2.99 -27.16 22.86
N LYS A 12 3.40 -26.01 22.33
CA LYS A 12 2.53 -24.87 22.02
C LYS A 12 1.59 -25.25 20.88
N ILE A 13 0.51 -25.95 21.22
CA ILE A 13 -0.50 -26.45 20.30
C ILE A 13 -1.26 -25.28 19.66
N SER A 14 -1.43 -25.35 18.34
CA SER A 14 -2.18 -24.37 17.57
C SER A 14 -3.68 -24.52 17.79
N HIS A 15 -4.43 -23.41 17.68
CA HIS A 15 -5.90 -23.45 17.71
C HIS A 15 -6.47 -24.40 16.65
N ARG A 16 -5.82 -24.52 15.48
CA ARG A 16 -6.25 -25.43 14.41
C ARG A 16 -6.13 -26.91 14.82
N GLU A 17 -5.08 -27.25 15.56
CA GLU A 17 -4.84 -28.60 16.07
C GLU A 17 -5.85 -28.96 17.16
N LEU A 18 -6.20 -28.00 18.03
CA LEU A 18 -7.28 -28.19 19.01
C LEU A 18 -8.63 -28.44 18.34
N ARG A 19 -8.93 -27.71 17.26
CA ARG A 19 -10.16 -27.90 16.48
C ARG A 19 -10.21 -29.29 15.83
N LEU A 20 -9.07 -29.79 15.34
CA LEU A 20 -8.94 -31.15 14.80
C LEU A 20 -9.17 -32.24 15.87
N LEU A 21 -8.59 -32.07 17.06
CA LEU A 21 -8.80 -32.98 18.19
C LEU A 21 -10.27 -33.00 18.65
N LEU A 22 -10.92 -31.84 18.67
CA LEU A 22 -12.36 -31.75 18.95
C LEU A 22 -13.19 -32.47 17.88
N LEU A 23 -12.80 -32.43 16.59
CA LEU A 23 -13.48 -33.21 15.57
C LEU A 23 -13.28 -34.71 15.77
N HIS A 24 -12.08 -35.14 16.14
CA HIS A 24 -11.80 -36.55 16.45
C HIS A 24 -12.70 -37.04 17.59
N GLU A 25 -12.78 -36.30 18.70
CA GLU A 25 -13.67 -36.63 19.82
C GLU A 25 -15.16 -36.62 19.42
N PHE A 26 -15.57 -35.70 18.55
CA PHE A 26 -16.92 -35.65 18.01
C PHE A 26 -17.27 -36.88 17.17
N ARG A 27 -16.33 -37.39 16.36
CA ARG A 27 -16.50 -38.62 15.56
C ARG A 27 -16.54 -39.90 16.41
N LEU A 28 -16.05 -39.83 17.65
CA LEU A 28 -16.17 -40.91 18.63
C LEU A 28 -17.49 -40.87 19.42
N ASP A 29 -18.45 -40.04 19.01
CA ASP A 29 -19.76 -39.84 19.66
C ASP A 29 -19.68 -39.42 21.14
N ARG A 30 -18.57 -38.78 21.54
CA ARG A 30 -18.37 -38.28 22.91
C ARG A 30 -19.11 -36.96 23.13
N LYS A 31 -19.37 -36.60 24.38
CA LYS A 31 -19.94 -35.29 24.71
C LYS A 31 -18.86 -34.21 24.73
N ALA A 32 -19.22 -32.96 24.44
CA ALA A 32 -18.27 -31.83 24.44
C ALA A 32 -17.52 -31.65 25.79
N THR A 33 -18.17 -31.96 26.92
CA THR A 33 -17.56 -31.93 28.25
C THR A 33 -16.50 -33.01 28.43
N GLU A 34 -16.77 -34.22 27.95
CA GLU A 34 -15.83 -35.35 27.98
C GLU A 34 -14.66 -35.09 27.02
N ALA A 35 -14.96 -34.59 25.82
CA ALA A 35 -13.96 -34.19 24.84
C ALA A 35 -13.00 -33.11 25.41
N THR A 36 -13.54 -32.11 26.12
CA THR A 36 -12.70 -31.08 26.77
C THR A 36 -11.78 -31.70 27.83
N SER A 37 -12.31 -32.60 28.66
CA SER A 37 -11.50 -33.28 29.68
C SER A 37 -10.42 -34.17 29.06
N ASN A 38 -10.73 -34.89 27.99
CA ASN A 38 -9.79 -35.77 27.29
C ASN A 38 -8.68 -34.96 26.61
N VAL A 39 -9.03 -33.87 25.93
CA VAL A 39 -8.06 -33.02 25.26
C VAL A 39 -7.20 -32.26 26.28
N CYS A 40 -7.77 -31.66 27.33
CA CYS A 40 -6.98 -31.02 28.39
C CYS A 40 -6.12 -32.02 29.19
N GLY A 41 -6.58 -33.27 29.34
CA GLY A 41 -5.80 -34.32 29.99
C GLY A 41 -4.60 -34.82 29.17
N THR A 42 -4.64 -34.68 27.85
CA THR A 42 -3.59 -35.16 26.94
C THR A 42 -2.66 -34.04 26.44
N MET A 43 -3.21 -32.84 26.25
CA MET A 43 -2.53 -31.72 25.58
C MET A 43 -2.10 -30.60 26.53
N GLY A 44 -2.49 -30.65 27.80
CA GLY A 44 -2.15 -29.66 28.81
C GLY A 44 -3.38 -29.08 29.52
N LYS A 45 -3.20 -28.73 30.79
CA LYS A 45 -4.27 -28.16 31.62
C LYS A 45 -4.69 -26.79 31.08
N ASP A 46 -5.99 -26.54 31.05
CA ASP A 46 -6.61 -25.26 30.64
C ASP A 46 -6.35 -24.81 29.17
N VAL A 47 -5.96 -25.74 28.29
CA VAL A 47 -5.75 -25.47 26.85
C VAL A 47 -7.06 -25.21 26.10
N LEU A 48 -8.18 -25.79 26.56
CA LEU A 48 -9.51 -25.60 25.98
C LEU A 48 -10.56 -25.32 27.06
N SER A 49 -11.42 -24.34 26.78
CA SER A 49 -12.62 -24.11 27.58
C SER A 49 -13.78 -25.01 27.11
N ILE A 50 -14.62 -25.45 28.06
CA ILE A 50 -15.84 -26.23 27.76
C ILE A 50 -16.74 -25.47 26.78
N ARG A 51 -16.83 -24.14 26.91
CA ARG A 51 -17.64 -23.29 26.03
C ARG A 51 -17.15 -23.32 24.59
N THR A 52 -15.83 -23.22 24.39
CA THR A 52 -15.21 -23.33 23.07
C THR A 52 -15.48 -24.71 22.44
N ALA A 53 -15.37 -25.79 23.21
CA ALA A 53 -15.69 -27.13 22.73
C ALA A 53 -17.18 -27.29 22.34
N GLN A 54 -18.10 -26.73 23.13
CA GLN A 54 -19.53 -26.73 22.81
C GLN A 54 -19.83 -25.97 21.50
N ASP A 55 -19.23 -24.80 21.31
CA ASP A 55 -19.40 -24.00 20.09
C ASP A 55 -18.92 -24.77 18.85
N TRP A 56 -17.77 -25.46 18.94
CA TRP A 56 -17.26 -26.31 17.86
C TRP A 56 -18.12 -27.54 17.61
N PHE A 57 -18.60 -28.21 18.65
CA PHE A 57 -19.52 -29.34 18.52
C PHE A 57 -20.84 -28.93 17.85
N HIS A 58 -21.32 -27.71 18.14
CA HIS A 58 -22.49 -27.17 17.45
C HIS A 58 -22.22 -26.94 15.95
N ARG A 59 -21.03 -26.42 15.60
CA ARG A 59 -20.59 -26.27 14.19
C ARG A 59 -20.50 -27.61 13.46
N PHE A 60 -19.91 -28.63 14.10
CA PHE A 60 -19.80 -29.98 13.51
C PHE A 60 -21.17 -30.63 13.29
N LYS A 61 -22.12 -30.47 14.23
CA LYS A 61 -23.51 -30.92 14.05
C LYS A 61 -24.21 -30.27 12.86
N ASN A 62 -23.86 -29.01 12.58
CA ASN A 62 -24.38 -28.27 11.44
C ASN A 62 -23.61 -28.56 10.13
N GLY A 63 -22.69 -29.54 10.13
CA GLY A 63 -21.93 -29.96 8.95
C GLY A 63 -20.77 -29.05 8.57
N ASN A 64 -20.39 -28.09 9.41
CA ASN A 64 -19.24 -27.21 9.17
C ASN A 64 -17.95 -27.82 9.77
N PHE A 65 -17.06 -28.29 8.90
CA PHE A 65 -15.76 -28.89 9.26
C PHE A 65 -14.56 -28.00 8.88
N GLU A 66 -14.79 -26.71 8.62
CA GLU A 66 -13.72 -25.75 8.36
C GLU A 66 -13.05 -25.36 9.69
N PHE A 67 -11.73 -25.58 9.77
CA PHE A 67 -10.96 -25.32 10.98
C PHE A 67 -10.28 -23.96 10.99
N ASP A 68 -10.30 -23.24 9.87
CA ASP A 68 -9.67 -21.94 9.76
C ASP A 68 -10.67 -20.87 10.23
N ASP A 69 -10.16 -19.79 10.82
CA ASP A 69 -11.02 -18.69 11.22
C ASP A 69 -11.51 -17.98 9.97
N LEU A 70 -12.83 -17.72 9.91
CA LEU A 70 -13.39 -16.88 8.87
C LEU A 70 -12.66 -15.54 8.87
N PRO A 71 -12.45 -14.94 7.67
CA PRO A 71 -11.86 -13.62 7.58
C PRO A 71 -12.66 -12.69 8.49
N HIS A 72 -11.98 -12.14 9.50
CA HIS A 72 -12.60 -11.19 10.38
C HIS A 72 -13.01 -10.00 9.53
N THR A 73 -14.30 -9.71 9.50
CA THR A 73 -14.80 -8.39 9.13
C THR A 73 -14.20 -7.44 10.15
N GLY A 74 -13.04 -6.86 9.81
CA GLY A 74 -12.38 -5.88 10.66
C GLY A 74 -13.29 -4.69 10.95
N ARG A 75 -12.76 -3.68 11.62
CA ARG A 75 -13.52 -2.45 11.86
C ARG A 75 -14.03 -1.90 10.51
N PRO A 76 -15.34 -1.71 10.31
CA PRO A 76 -15.84 -1.16 9.06
C PRO A 76 -15.21 0.21 8.84
N LEU A 77 -14.59 0.38 7.68
CA LEU A 77 -13.96 1.63 7.27
C LEU A 77 -15.08 2.63 7.00
N GLN A 78 -15.15 3.67 7.82
CA GLN A 78 -16.19 4.71 7.81
C GLN A 78 -16.07 5.65 6.59
N VAL A 79 -15.18 5.35 5.64
CA VAL A 79 -14.91 6.19 4.48
C VAL A 79 -15.68 5.66 3.28
N ASP A 80 -16.49 6.54 2.69
CA ASP A 80 -17.15 6.28 1.42
C ASP A 80 -16.11 6.24 0.30
N MET A 81 -15.78 5.03 -0.14
CA MET A 81 -14.77 4.78 -1.19
C MET A 81 -15.21 5.28 -2.56
N ASP A 82 -16.51 5.32 -2.84
CA ASP A 82 -17.01 5.77 -4.13
C ASP A 82 -16.98 7.30 -4.19
N LEU A 83 -17.31 7.97 -3.09
CA LEU A 83 -17.11 9.41 -2.96
C LEU A 83 -15.63 9.80 -3.07
N LEU A 84 -14.73 9.02 -2.45
CA LEU A 84 -13.27 9.25 -2.57
C LEU A 84 -12.81 9.15 -4.04
N LYS A 85 -13.25 8.13 -4.78
CA LYS A 85 -12.92 7.99 -6.21
C LYS A 85 -13.43 9.18 -7.02
N GLN A 86 -14.68 9.58 -6.81
CA GLN A 86 -15.28 10.71 -7.52
C GLN A 86 -14.52 12.01 -7.28
N LEU A 87 -14.09 12.28 -6.04
CA LEU A 87 -13.29 13.45 -5.71
C LEU A 87 -11.93 13.47 -6.43
N ILE A 88 -11.28 12.31 -6.55
CA ILE A 88 -9.99 12.17 -7.24
C ILE A 88 -10.14 12.34 -8.75
N GLU A 89 -11.21 11.80 -9.33
CA GLU A 89 -11.50 11.95 -10.77
C GLU A 89 -11.80 13.42 -11.12
N GLN A 90 -12.47 14.14 -10.23
CA GLN A 90 -12.74 15.56 -10.40
C GLN A 90 -11.47 16.41 -10.27
N ASP A 91 -10.64 16.16 -9.25
CA ASP A 91 -9.36 16.82 -9.08
C ASP A 91 -8.33 15.92 -8.37
N SER A 92 -7.40 15.39 -9.18
CA SER A 92 -6.31 14.53 -8.71
C SER A 92 -5.24 15.26 -7.88
N ARG A 93 -5.31 16.59 -7.77
CA ARG A 93 -4.34 17.41 -7.02
C ARG A 93 -4.75 17.66 -5.56
N LEU A 94 -5.94 17.20 -5.16
CA LEU A 94 -6.42 17.37 -3.79
C LEU A 94 -5.49 16.70 -2.78
N THR A 95 -5.19 17.41 -1.70
CA THR A 95 -4.38 16.85 -0.61
C THR A 95 -5.19 15.87 0.23
N THR A 96 -4.50 14.93 0.90
CA THR A 96 -5.14 13.96 1.82
C THR A 96 -5.93 14.65 2.93
N ARG A 97 -5.49 15.82 3.41
CA ARG A 97 -6.23 16.63 4.40
C ARG A 97 -7.52 17.22 3.84
N CYS A 98 -7.49 17.78 2.63
CA CYS A 98 -8.70 18.32 1.99
C CYS A 98 -9.73 17.21 1.71
N LEU A 99 -9.26 16.05 1.27
CA LEU A 99 -10.11 14.86 1.09
C LEU A 99 -10.70 14.40 2.43
N ALA A 100 -9.91 14.38 3.50
CA ALA A 100 -10.34 13.99 4.83
C ALA A 100 -11.44 14.91 5.39
N GLU A 101 -11.31 16.22 5.21
CA GLU A 101 -12.33 17.20 5.57
C GLU A 101 -13.64 16.98 4.82
N ARG A 102 -13.58 16.70 3.51
CA ARG A 102 -14.77 16.42 2.69
C ARG A 102 -15.44 15.09 3.04
N LEU A 103 -14.65 14.08 3.39
CA LEU A 103 -15.11 12.74 3.72
C LEU A 103 -15.46 12.56 5.21
N GLY A 104 -15.19 13.57 6.05
CA GLY A 104 -15.44 13.52 7.48
C GLY A 104 -14.60 12.47 8.23
N CYS A 105 -13.41 12.14 7.72
CA CYS A 105 -12.55 11.08 8.27
C CYS A 105 -11.13 11.60 8.56
N SER A 106 -10.24 10.72 9.02
CA SER A 106 -8.85 11.11 9.27
C SER A 106 -8.02 11.08 7.97
N HIS A 107 -7.05 11.98 7.84
CA HIS A 107 -6.15 12.00 6.67
C HIS A 107 -5.37 10.69 6.48
N ILE A 108 -5.08 9.96 7.58
CA ILE A 108 -4.44 8.64 7.55
C ILE A 108 -5.38 7.62 6.90
N ALA A 109 -6.67 7.64 7.23
CA ALA A 109 -7.65 6.74 6.61
C ALA A 109 -7.75 6.99 5.10
N VAL A 110 -7.76 8.26 4.68
CA VAL A 110 -7.73 8.63 3.26
C VAL A 110 -6.46 8.12 2.58
N GLU A 111 -5.29 8.29 3.21
CA GLU A 111 -4.02 7.82 2.65
C GLU A 111 -4.00 6.29 2.47
N THR A 112 -4.43 5.53 3.49
CA THR A 112 -4.57 4.07 3.39
C THR A 112 -5.48 3.67 2.23
N HIS A 113 -6.64 4.31 2.10
CA HIS A 113 -7.58 4.02 1.03
C HIS A 113 -7.08 4.42 -0.36
N LEU A 114 -6.34 5.51 -0.47
CA LEU A 114 -5.67 5.88 -1.72
C LEU A 114 -4.68 4.80 -2.15
N HIS A 115 -3.93 4.23 -1.20
CA HIS A 115 -3.02 3.11 -1.47
C HIS A 115 -3.77 1.82 -1.86
N GLU A 116 -4.88 1.49 -1.19
CA GLU A 116 -5.75 0.36 -1.58
C GLU A 116 -6.32 0.53 -3.00
N LEU A 117 -6.61 1.76 -3.42
CA LEU A 117 -7.02 2.11 -4.79
C LEU A 117 -5.85 2.15 -5.79
N GLY A 118 -4.63 1.84 -5.36
CA GLY A 118 -3.43 1.88 -6.20
C GLY A 118 -2.98 3.30 -6.58
N LYS A 119 -3.45 4.34 -5.88
CA LYS A 119 -3.03 5.72 -6.11
C LYS A 119 -1.71 6.01 -5.39
N THR A 120 -0.87 6.81 -6.04
CA THR A 120 0.41 7.27 -5.49
C THR A 120 0.58 8.75 -5.78
N TRP A 121 1.18 9.48 -4.84
CA TRP A 121 1.46 10.89 -5.03
C TRP A 121 2.64 11.08 -5.98
N LYS A 122 2.44 11.84 -7.06
CA LYS A 122 3.47 12.15 -8.05
C LYS A 122 3.46 13.63 -8.36
N TYR A 123 4.63 14.18 -8.66
CA TYR A 123 4.74 15.54 -9.17
C TYR A 123 4.18 15.61 -10.60
N GLY A 124 3.49 16.70 -10.90
CA GLY A 124 3.09 17.01 -12.27
C GLY A 124 4.32 17.16 -13.18
N VAL A 125 4.17 16.80 -14.44
CA VAL A 125 5.22 16.97 -15.45
C VAL A 125 5.22 18.42 -15.92
N TRP A 126 6.40 19.05 -15.89
CA TRP A 126 6.60 20.34 -16.55
C TRP A 126 6.61 20.14 -18.06
N ILE A 127 5.67 20.78 -18.74
CA ILE A 127 5.65 20.83 -20.21
C ILE A 127 6.30 22.15 -20.69
N PRO A 128 7.09 22.15 -21.78
CA PRO A 128 7.70 23.38 -22.29
C PRO A 128 6.68 24.43 -22.73
N HIS A 129 5.56 23.99 -23.31
CA HIS A 129 4.51 24.87 -23.81
C HIS A 129 3.18 24.12 -23.92
N GLU A 130 2.07 24.80 -23.65
CA GLU A 130 0.73 24.30 -23.91
C GLU A 130 0.38 24.54 -25.39
N LEU A 131 0.32 23.47 -26.17
CA LEU A 131 0.12 23.54 -27.61
C LEU A 131 -1.37 23.72 -27.96
N SER A 132 -1.65 24.53 -28.97
CA SER A 132 -2.98 24.59 -29.56
C SER A 132 -3.29 23.31 -30.37
N PRO A 133 -4.58 22.99 -30.64
CA PRO A 133 -4.94 21.84 -31.46
C PRO A 133 -4.27 21.85 -32.84
N LEU A 134 -4.13 23.02 -33.45
CA LEU A 134 -3.47 23.18 -34.75
C LEU A 134 -1.96 22.89 -34.65
N GLN A 135 -1.28 23.38 -33.60
CA GLN A 135 0.14 23.08 -33.37
C GLN A 135 0.37 21.59 -33.09
N LEU A 136 -0.54 20.93 -32.39
CA LEU A 136 -0.50 19.48 -32.17
C LEU A 136 -0.57 18.74 -33.51
N GLN A 137 -1.52 19.10 -34.38
CA GLN A 137 -1.68 18.49 -35.68
C GLN A 137 -0.41 18.65 -36.54
N TYR A 138 0.13 19.87 -36.65
CA TYR A 138 1.36 20.11 -37.40
C TYR A 138 2.54 19.26 -36.91
N ARG A 139 2.67 19.09 -35.59
CA ARG A 139 3.73 18.22 -35.03
C ARG A 139 3.51 16.76 -35.37
N VAL A 140 2.27 16.27 -35.33
CA VAL A 140 1.93 14.89 -35.72
C VAL A 140 2.23 14.67 -37.20
N ASP A 141 1.79 15.58 -38.07
CA ASP A 141 2.00 15.48 -39.51
C ASP A 141 3.49 15.47 -39.86
N ALA A 142 4.27 16.39 -39.29
CA ALA A 142 5.73 16.43 -39.48
C ALA A 142 6.41 15.13 -39.00
N CYS A 143 6.02 14.59 -37.84
CA CYS A 143 6.55 13.31 -37.35
C CYS A 143 6.17 12.13 -38.25
N ILE A 144 4.94 12.07 -38.74
CA ILE A 144 4.48 11.02 -39.67
C ILE A 144 5.25 11.12 -40.98
N GLU A 145 5.41 12.32 -41.53
CA GLU A 145 6.17 12.55 -42.75
C GLU A 145 7.62 12.05 -42.58
N LEU A 146 8.31 12.46 -41.50
CA LEU A 146 9.67 12.01 -41.22
C LEU A 146 9.76 10.47 -41.09
N LEU A 147 8.84 9.85 -40.35
CA LEU A 147 8.82 8.39 -40.16
C LEU A 147 8.53 7.62 -41.46
N THR A 148 7.67 8.17 -42.34
CA THR A 148 7.23 7.48 -43.56
C THR A 148 8.15 7.72 -44.74
N SER A 149 8.71 8.91 -44.89
CA SER A 149 9.67 9.27 -45.95
C SER A 149 11.06 8.66 -45.70
N HIS A 150 11.42 8.46 -44.44
CA HIS A 150 12.74 7.97 -44.05
C HIS A 150 12.65 6.68 -43.20
N ARG A 151 12.04 5.63 -43.78
CA ARG A 151 11.80 4.34 -43.10
C ARG A 151 13.06 3.60 -42.65
N ASN A 152 14.22 3.90 -43.23
CA ASN A 152 15.50 3.39 -42.79
C ASN A 152 16.26 4.50 -42.06
N TYR A 153 17.17 4.18 -41.13
CA TYR A 153 17.93 5.18 -40.38
C TYR A 153 19.15 5.75 -41.14
N GLN A 154 19.29 5.51 -42.45
CA GLN A 154 20.50 5.92 -43.18
C GLN A 154 20.62 7.44 -43.31
N TRP A 155 19.51 8.17 -43.40
CA TRP A 155 19.48 9.62 -43.46
C TRP A 155 20.02 10.31 -42.20
N LEU A 156 19.93 9.67 -41.03
CA LEU A 156 20.50 10.20 -39.79
C LEU A 156 22.02 10.40 -39.89
N ARG A 157 22.71 9.67 -40.78
CA ARG A 157 24.15 9.86 -41.03
C ARG A 157 24.48 11.23 -41.63
N ASN A 158 23.50 11.84 -42.30
CA ASN A 158 23.63 13.14 -42.95
C ASN A 158 22.89 14.25 -42.20
N LEU A 159 22.23 13.93 -41.08
CA LEU A 159 21.52 14.90 -40.28
C LEU A 159 22.53 15.74 -39.49
N VAL A 160 22.54 17.04 -39.75
CA VAL A 160 23.24 18.03 -38.93
C VAL A 160 22.16 18.88 -38.24
N ALA A 161 22.19 18.90 -36.92
CA ALA A 161 21.29 19.71 -36.10
C ALA A 161 22.12 20.70 -35.28
N ASP A 162 21.59 21.89 -35.09
CA ASP A 162 22.21 22.97 -34.32
C ASP A 162 21.14 23.61 -33.42
N ASP A 163 21.54 24.02 -32.22
CA ASP A 163 20.70 24.70 -31.24
C ASP A 163 21.57 25.54 -30.31
N GLU A 164 21.05 26.69 -29.89
CA GLU A 164 21.76 27.61 -29.02
C GLU A 164 21.30 27.45 -27.57
N LYS A 165 22.26 27.19 -26.68
CA LYS A 165 22.00 27.10 -25.25
C LYS A 165 22.84 28.11 -24.48
N TRP A 166 22.17 28.96 -23.71
CA TRP A 166 22.84 29.83 -22.76
C TRP A 166 23.60 29.02 -21.69
N MET A 167 24.91 29.25 -21.57
CA MET A 167 25.73 28.74 -20.48
C MET A 167 26.08 29.88 -19.52
N LEU A 168 25.51 29.82 -18.31
CA LEU A 168 25.82 30.78 -17.26
C LEU A 168 27.22 30.52 -16.70
N TYR A 169 27.99 31.58 -16.44
CA TYR A 169 29.32 31.50 -15.82
C TYR A 169 29.25 30.87 -14.41
N ILE A 170 28.18 31.17 -13.66
CA ILE A 170 27.88 30.56 -12.37
C ILE A 170 26.52 29.88 -12.47
N ASN A 171 26.49 28.56 -12.29
CA ASN A 171 25.26 27.78 -12.29
C ASN A 171 24.78 27.59 -10.84
N TYR A 172 23.71 28.28 -10.46
CA TYR A 172 23.16 28.22 -9.10
C TYR A 172 22.42 26.91 -8.88
N GLN A 173 22.95 26.09 -7.97
CA GLN A 173 22.25 24.91 -7.49
C GLN A 173 21.89 25.10 -6.02
N HIS A 174 20.60 24.96 -5.69
CA HIS A 174 20.17 24.92 -4.30
C HIS A 174 20.72 23.66 -3.65
N ARG A 175 21.63 23.82 -2.70
CA ARG A 175 22.13 22.71 -1.88
C ARG A 175 21.18 22.49 -0.72
N ARG A 176 20.88 21.22 -0.44
CA ARG A 176 20.13 20.84 0.76
C ARG A 176 20.93 21.24 2.01
N GLN A 177 20.23 21.74 3.01
CA GLN A 177 20.81 22.12 4.30
C GLN A 177 20.20 21.22 5.39
N TRP A 178 21.03 20.72 6.29
CA TRP A 178 20.57 20.00 7.49
C TRP A 178 20.23 21.02 8.56
N LEU A 179 18.96 21.14 8.91
CA LEU A 179 18.44 22.09 9.88
C LEU A 179 17.44 21.39 10.82
N SER A 180 17.26 21.93 12.02
CA SER A 180 16.26 21.43 12.96
C SER A 180 14.83 21.77 12.49
N ALA A 181 13.85 20.99 12.93
CA ALA A 181 12.44 21.22 12.60
C ALA A 181 12.01 22.64 13.01
N GLY A 182 11.44 23.39 12.07
CA GLY A 182 10.98 24.77 12.27
C GLY A 182 12.01 25.87 11.98
N GLN A 183 13.28 25.53 11.71
CA GLN A 183 14.29 26.51 11.31
C GLN A 183 14.14 26.89 9.82
N ALA A 184 14.27 28.18 9.52
CA ALA A 184 14.30 28.68 8.15
C ALA A 184 15.64 28.34 7.47
N GLY A 185 15.60 28.05 6.17
CA GLY A 185 16.80 27.85 5.36
C GLY A 185 17.69 29.09 5.34
N VAL A 186 19.00 28.90 5.40
CA VAL A 186 19.96 30.00 5.22
C VAL A 186 19.80 30.54 3.79
N PRO A 187 19.43 31.82 3.61
CA PRO A 187 19.18 32.39 2.29
C PRO A 187 20.51 32.53 1.53
N THR A 188 20.53 32.03 0.31
CA THR A 188 21.64 32.27 -0.63
C THR A 188 21.21 33.36 -1.60
N PRO A 189 21.81 34.56 -1.59
CA PRO A 189 21.43 35.63 -2.49
C PRO A 189 21.66 35.22 -3.94
N LYS A 190 20.64 35.38 -4.78
CA LYS A 190 20.79 35.22 -6.23
C LYS A 190 21.57 36.43 -6.74
N THR A 191 22.77 36.19 -7.25
CA THR A 191 23.58 37.25 -7.83
C THR A 191 22.95 37.70 -9.15
N ASP A 192 23.11 38.98 -9.49
CA ASP A 192 22.50 39.53 -10.70
C ASP A 192 23.08 38.88 -11.96
N LEU A 193 22.22 38.51 -12.90
CA LEU A 193 22.61 37.83 -14.15
C LEU A 193 23.44 38.75 -15.06
N HIS A 194 23.27 40.07 -14.89
CA HIS A 194 23.90 41.11 -15.68
C HIS A 194 24.60 42.13 -14.79
N ALA A 195 25.35 41.70 -13.78
CA ALA A 195 26.20 42.61 -13.01
C ALA A 195 27.12 43.37 -14.00
N LYS A 196 26.86 44.66 -14.18
CA LYS A 196 27.71 45.54 -15.00
C LYS A 196 29.10 45.53 -14.37
N ARG A 197 30.12 45.27 -15.20
CA ARG A 197 31.52 45.47 -14.82
C ARG A 197 31.78 46.91 -14.44
#